data_AF-A0A8H8N1T4-F1
#
_entry.id   AF-A0A8H8N1T4-F1
#
_cell.length_a   1.000
_cell.length_b   1.000
_cell.length_c   1.000
_cell.angle_alpha   90.00
_cell.angle_beta   90.00
_cell.angle_gamma   90.00
#
_symmetry.space_group_name_H-M   'P 1'
#
loop_
_entity.id
_entity.type
_entity.pdbx_description
1 polymer ?
#
loop_
_entity_poly.entity_id
_entity_poly.type
_entity_poly.pdbx_seq_one_letter_code
_entity_poly.pdbx_strand_id
1 'polypeptide(L)'
;MVELYVWTNHAKAVPEWITDSDDNIIDGFKVICEIFADLNGMAGSLRKQEGKQGTFYRLDFDLCLEFGGVELKAYLEWNEKSATKRSQAHIIVTDVPFSRRQADK
;
A
#
# COMPACT_ATOMS: atom_id res chain seq x y z
N MET A 1 5.34 -1.11 3.20
CA MET A 1 5.19 0.13 2.41
C MET A 1 4.28 -0.20 1.24
N VAL A 2 3.29 0.64 0.96
CA VAL A 2 2.38 0.52 -0.18
C VAL A 2 2.38 1.85 -0.92
N GLU A 3 2.42 1.82 -2.24
CA GLU A 3 2.39 3.02 -3.08
C GLU A 3 0.99 3.23 -3.65
N LEU A 4 0.48 4.46 -3.57
CA LEU A 4 -0.81 4.83 -4.15
C LEU A 4 -0.60 5.59 -5.45
N TYR A 5 -1.21 5.09 -6.53
CA TYR A 5 -1.09 5.65 -7.87
C TYR A 5 -2.42 6.21 -8.38
N VAL A 6 -2.33 7.20 -9.26
CA VAL A 6 -3.47 7.75 -10.01
C VAL A 6 -3.22 7.69 -11.51
N TRP A 7 -4.25 7.35 -12.26
CA TRP A 7 -4.26 7.45 -13.71
C TRP A 7 -4.60 8.87 -14.15
N THR A 8 -3.73 9.48 -14.94
CA THR A 8 -3.84 10.90 -15.36
C THR A 8 -4.01 11.09 -16.86
N ASN A 9 -3.95 10.02 -17.65
CA ASN A 9 -4.08 10.12 -19.10
C ASN A 9 -5.56 10.06 -19.51
N HIS A 10 -6.15 11.23 -19.76
CA HIS A 10 -7.55 11.37 -20.15
C HIS A 10 -7.87 10.94 -21.60
N ALA A 11 -6.85 10.69 -22.44
CA ALA A 11 -7.03 10.28 -23.83
C ALA A 11 -7.09 8.76 -24.02
N LYS A 12 -6.77 7.99 -22.98
CA LYS A 12 -6.72 6.52 -23.02
C LYS A 12 -7.54 5.92 -21.87
N ALA A 13 -8.07 4.73 -22.09
CA ALA A 13 -8.72 3.95 -21.04
C ALA A 13 -7.72 3.60 -19.93
N VAL A 14 -8.22 3.48 -18.69
CA VAL A 14 -7.41 3.05 -17.55
C VAL A 14 -6.94 1.61 -17.80
N PRO A 15 -5.62 1.34 -17.76
CA PRO A 15 -5.10 -0.02 -17.86
C PRO A 15 -5.54 -0.88 -16.66
N GLU A 16 -5.64 -2.19 -16.85
CA GLU A 16 -5.91 -3.14 -15.76
C GLU A 16 -4.73 -3.24 -14.78
N TRP A 17 -3.51 -3.12 -15.30
CA TRP A 17 -2.26 -3.23 -14.54
C TRP A 17 -1.50 -1.92 -14.54
N ILE A 18 -0.73 -1.69 -13.49
CA ILE A 18 0.11 -0.49 -13.36
C ILE A 18 1.42 -0.58 -14.14
N THR A 19 1.94 -1.80 -14.31
CA THR A 19 3.18 -2.09 -15.04
C THR A 19 2.90 -2.80 -16.36
N ASP A 20 3.80 -2.64 -17.32
CA ASP A 20 3.83 -3.42 -18.55
C ASP A 20 4.54 -4.78 -18.35
N SER A 21 4.70 -5.55 -19.43
CA SER A 21 5.35 -6.86 -19.40
C SER A 21 6.83 -6.83 -19.05
N ASP A 22 7.46 -5.66 -19.12
CA ASP A 22 8.87 -5.43 -18.82
C ASP A 22 9.04 -4.78 -17.44
N ASP A 23 8.00 -4.82 -16.60
CA ASP A 23 7.92 -4.22 -15.26
C ASP A 23 8.08 -2.69 -15.22
N ASN A 24 7.90 -1.99 -16.35
CA ASN A 24 7.90 -0.52 -16.37
C ASN A 24 6.52 0.02 -15.99
N ILE A 25 6.50 1.11 -15.21
CA ILE A 25 5.24 1.82 -14.91
C ILE A 25 4.68 2.38 -16.22
N ILE A 26 3.42 2.06 -16.52
CA ILE A 26 2.76 2.53 -17.74
C ILE A 26 2.60 4.06 -17.71
N ASP A 27 3.01 4.69 -18.81
CA ASP A 27 2.85 6.13 -19.03
C ASP A 27 1.40 6.59 -18.81
N GLY A 28 1.22 7.43 -17.79
CA GLY A 28 -0.08 7.94 -17.36
C GLY A 28 -0.36 7.70 -15.89
N PHE A 29 0.28 6.71 -15.26
CA PHE A 29 0.27 6.55 -13.81
C PHE A 29 1.21 7.55 -13.12
N LYS A 30 0.77 8.09 -11.99
CA LYS A 30 1.57 8.95 -11.11
C LYS A 30 1.42 8.48 -9.67
N VAL A 31 2.53 8.37 -8.93
CA VAL A 31 2.50 8.18 -7.47
C VAL A 31 1.93 9.44 -6.83
N ILE A 32 0.94 9.31 -5.95
CA ILE A 32 0.43 10.41 -5.11
C ILE A 32 1.13 10.40 -3.75
N CYS A 33 1.27 9.22 -3.14
CA CYS A 33 1.86 9.07 -1.82
C CYS A 33 2.33 7.64 -1.57
N GLU A 34 3.20 7.52 -0.58
CA GLU A 34 3.63 6.25 0.01
C GLU A 34 2.96 6.07 1.38
N ILE A 35 2.50 4.86 1.66
CA ILE A 35 1.85 4.51 2.92
C ILE A 35 2.76 3.55 3.69
N PHE A 36 3.13 3.98 4.89
CA PHE A 36 3.94 3.23 5.83
C PHE A 36 3.08 2.79 7.00
N ALA A 37 3.16 1.51 7.34
CA ALA A 37 2.40 0.95 8.43
C ALA A 37 3.27 -0.02 9.23
N ASP A 38 3.26 0.12 10.55
CA ASP A 38 3.98 -0.74 11.47
C ASP A 38 3.11 -1.96 11.84
N LEU A 39 3.63 -3.16 11.60
CA LEU A 39 2.96 -4.42 11.89
C LEU A 39 3.34 -5.00 13.25
N ASN A 40 4.31 -4.41 13.97
CA ASN A 40 4.82 -4.93 15.24
C ASN A 40 3.72 -5.05 16.31
N GLY A 41 2.73 -4.15 16.28
CA GLY A 41 1.58 -4.16 17.19
C GLY A 41 0.64 -5.36 17.02
N MET A 42 0.85 -6.21 16.02
CA MET A 42 -0.06 -7.32 15.67
C MET A 42 0.53 -8.70 15.96
N ALA A 43 1.65 -8.78 16.69
CA ALA A 43 2.27 -10.06 17.02
C ALA A 43 1.30 -11.04 17.72
N GLY A 44 0.37 -10.52 18.53
CA GLY A 44 -0.68 -11.30 19.19
C GLY A 44 -1.74 -11.91 18.25
N SER A 45 -1.75 -11.48 16.98
CA SER A 45 -2.67 -11.91 15.94
C SER A 45 -2.03 -12.86 14.92
N LEU A 46 -0.73 -13.20 15.08
CA LEU A 46 -0.06 -14.20 14.27
C LEU A 46 -0.68 -15.58 14.48
N ARG A 47 -1.09 -16.22 13.38
CA ARG A 47 -1.67 -17.56 13.40
C ARG A 47 -0.65 -18.56 12.87
N LYS A 48 -0.26 -19.51 13.71
CA LYS A 48 0.50 -20.68 13.27
C LYS A 48 -0.36 -21.49 12.30
N GLN A 49 0.20 -21.87 11.16
CA GLN A 49 -0.42 -22.68 10.14
C GLN A 49 0.51 -23.84 9.77
N GLU A 50 -0.06 -24.97 9.38
CA GLU A 50 0.70 -26.11 8.85
C GLU A 50 0.50 -26.17 7.33
N GLY A 51 1.60 -26.03 6.60
CA GLY A 51 1.63 -26.13 5.14
C GLY A 51 2.31 -27.41 4.68
N LYS A 52 2.27 -27.67 3.37
CA LYS A 52 2.94 -28.84 2.75
C LYS A 52 4.44 -28.91 3.02
N GLN A 53 5.08 -27.76 3.28
CA GLN A 53 6.52 -27.62 3.54
C GLN A 53 6.85 -27.41 5.03
N GLY A 54 5.87 -27.55 5.92
CA GLY A 54 6.03 -27.36 7.37
C GLY A 54 5.25 -26.16 7.91
N THR A 55 5.58 -25.79 9.15
CA THR A 55 4.94 -24.69 9.87
C THR A 55 5.28 -23.34 9.25
N PHE A 56 4.28 -22.48 9.10
CA PHE A 56 4.45 -21.05 8.82
C PHE A 56 3.52 -20.20 9.71
N TYR A 57 3.72 -18.89 9.70
CA TYR A 57 2.86 -17.95 10.42
C TYR A 57 2.15 -17.03 9.43
N ARG A 58 0.85 -16.83 9.63
CA ARG A 58 0.00 -15.95 8.82
C ARG A 58 -0.50 -14.79 9.67
N LEU A 59 -0.45 -13.59 9.11
CA LEU A 59 -1.04 -12.38 9.66
C LEU A 59 -2.08 -11.87 8.66
N ASP A 60 -3.32 -11.70 9.12
CA ASP A 60 -4.42 -11.15 8.32
C ASP A 60 -4.75 -9.74 8.82
N PHE A 61 -4.66 -8.75 7.95
CA PHE A 61 -4.99 -7.35 8.23
C PHE A 61 -5.46 -6.65 6.95
N ASP A 62 -6.23 -5.59 7.13
CA ASP A 62 -6.69 -4.71 6.06
C ASP A 62 -5.96 -3.36 6.14
N LEU A 63 -5.52 -2.83 5.00
CA LEU A 63 -5.09 -1.44 4.87
C LEU A 63 -6.31 -0.61 4.45
N CYS A 64 -6.82 0.21 5.36
CA CYS A 64 -7.99 1.04 5.12
C CYS A 64 -7.55 2.44 4.69
N LEU A 65 -8.14 2.93 3.59
CA LEU A 65 -8.00 4.30 3.12
C LEU A 65 -9.32 5.05 3.33
N GLU A 66 -9.27 6.12 4.10
CA GLU A 66 -10.41 7.02 4.33
C GLU A 66 -10.18 8.32 3.56
N PHE A 67 -11.08 8.60 2.62
CA PHE A 67 -11.11 9.84 1.86
C PHE A 67 -12.09 10.79 2.54
N GLY A 68 -11.60 11.61 3.47
CA GLY A 68 -12.32 12.79 3.95
C GLY A 68 -12.19 13.90 2.92
N GLY A 69 -13.19 14.79 2.79
CA GLY A 69 -13.25 15.76 1.68
C GLY A 69 -11.97 16.57 1.39
N VAL A 70 -11.08 16.75 2.37
CA VAL A 70 -9.78 17.42 2.21
C VAL A 70 -8.58 16.55 2.65
N GLU A 71 -8.82 15.46 3.39
CA GLU A 71 -7.76 14.67 4.03
C GLU A 71 -7.84 13.20 3.61
N LEU A 72 -6.72 12.66 3.13
CA LEU A 72 -6.51 11.22 3.03
C LEU A 72 -5.98 10.71 4.37
N LYS A 73 -6.64 9.69 4.92
CA LYS A 73 -6.20 8.97 6.13
C LYS A 73 -5.96 7.51 5.80
N ALA A 74 -4.97 6.91 6.44
CA ALA A 74 -4.68 5.50 6.33
C ALA A 74 -4.54 4.87 7.72
N TYR A 75 -5.07 3.68 7.90
CA TYR A 75 -4.88 2.88 9.10
C TYR A 75 -4.94 1.39 8.77
N LEU A 76 -4.39 0.57 9.64
CA LEU A 76 -4.55 -0.87 9.59
C LEU A 76 -5.71 -1.30 10.47
N GLU A 77 -6.46 -2.30 10.02
CA GLU A 77 -7.52 -2.96 10.78
C GLU A 77 -7.26 -4.46 10.83
N TRP A 78 -7.41 -5.08 12.00
CA TRP A 78 -7.26 -6.54 12.15
C TRP A 78 -8.13 -7.08 13.29
N ASN A 79 -8.32 -8.39 13.32
CA ASN A 79 -9.07 -9.08 14.37
C ASN A 79 -8.14 -9.79 15.35
N GLU A 80 -8.18 -9.39 16.61
CA GLU A 80 -7.43 -10.00 17.71
C GLU A 80 -8.37 -10.42 18.83
N LYS A 81 -8.36 -11.71 19.20
CA LYS A 81 -9.17 -12.26 20.32
C LYS A 81 -10.65 -11.82 20.27
N SER A 82 -11.24 -11.89 19.08
CA SER A 82 -12.63 -11.51 18.79
C SER A 82 -12.93 -10.01 18.87
N ALA A 83 -11.91 -9.14 18.93
CA ALA A 83 -12.06 -7.69 18.85
C ALA A 83 -11.35 -7.13 17.62
N THR A 84 -12.01 -6.20 16.93
CA THR A 84 -11.38 -5.40 15.89
C THR A 84 -10.42 -4.39 16.53
N LYS A 85 -9.19 -4.38 16.04
CA LYS A 85 -8.11 -3.47 16.47
C LYS A 85 -7.73 -2.58 15.30
N ARG A 86 -7.19 -1.40 15.62
CA ARG A 86 -6.71 -0.43 14.64
C ARG A 86 -5.37 0.14 15.05
N SER A 87 -4.53 0.44 14.07
CA SER A 87 -3.30 1.21 14.24
C SER A 87 -3.17 2.21 13.11
N GLN A 88 -2.68 3.41 13.42
CA GLN A 88 -2.48 4.44 12.40
C GLN A 88 -1.41 3.98 11.40
N ALA A 89 -1.64 4.27 10.12
CA ALA A 89 -0.62 4.24 9.09
C ALA A 89 -0.23 5.68 8.72
N HIS A 90 1.02 5.87 8.34
CA HIS A 90 1.57 7.16 7.98
C HIS A 90 1.57 7.33 6.46
N ILE A 91 1.02 8.44 6.00
CA ILE A 91 1.06 8.84 4.59
C ILE A 91 2.26 9.78 4.43
N ILE A 92 3.17 9.42 3.55
CA ILE A 92 4.28 10.27 3.12
C ILE A 92 3.91 10.77 1.73
N VAL A 93 3.60 12.08 1.64
CA VAL A 93 3.32 12.73 0.37
C VAL A 93 4.62 12.86 -0.40
N THR A 94 4.63 12.38 -1.64
CA THR A 94 5.78 12.50 -2.51
C THR A 94 5.78 13.88 -3.17
N ASP A 95 6.21 14.91 -2.43
CA ASP A 95 6.50 16.25 -2.98
C ASP A 95 7.81 16.25 -3.79
N VAL A 96 7.94 15.36 -4.78
CA VAL A 96 9.11 15.32 -5.66
C VAL A 96 8.70 15.84 -7.05
N PRO A 97 9.06 17.08 -7.41
CA PRO A 97 8.95 17.53 -8.79
C PRO A 97 9.73 16.58 -9.70
N PHE A 98 9.10 16.20 -10.82
CA PHE A 98 9.57 15.23 -11.80
C PHE A 98 11.03 15.42 -12.28
N SER A 99 11.60 16.61 -12.15
CA SER A 99 12.85 17.01 -12.81
C SER A 99 14.17 16.48 -12.21
N ARG A 100 14.18 15.55 -11.25
CA ARG A 100 15.46 15.14 -10.60
C ARG A 100 15.73 13.65 -10.37
N ARG A 101 14.94 12.71 -10.89
CA ARG A 101 15.27 11.27 -10.83
C ARG A 101 15.92 10.72 -12.11
N GLN A 102 16.63 11.58 -12.85
CA GLN A 102 17.46 11.18 -14.00
C GLN A 102 18.74 12.02 -14.06
N ALA A 103 19.49 12.00 -12.96
CA ALA A 103 20.90 12.37 -12.90
C ALA A 103 21.47 11.68 -11.68
N ASP A 104 21.71 10.37 -11.79
CA ASP A 104 22.73 9.62 -11.05
C ASP A 104 22.60 8.14 -11.44
N LYS A 105 23.16 7.82 -12.61
CA LYS A 105 23.91 6.61 -12.93
C LYS A 105 24.67 6.83 -14.24
#